data_AF-A0AAE9N9T5-F1
#
_entry.id   AF-A0AAE9N9T5-F1
#
_cell.length_a   1.000
_cell.length_b   1.000
_cell.length_c   1.000
_cell.angle_alpha   90.00
_cell.angle_beta   90.00
_cell.angle_gamma   90.00
#
_symmetry.space_group_name_H-M   'P 1'
#
loop_
_entity.id
_entity.type
_entity.pdbx_description
1 polymer ?
#
loop_
_entity_poly.entity_id
_entity_poly.type
_entity_poly.pdbx_seq_one_letter_code
_entity_poly.pdbx_strand_id
1 'polypeptide(L)'
;MRRLGLIAMALAFCLAGESARAEKRVALVFGNSGYQNVTALTNPANDAAAMAEMFRKASFDVIDSRRDLKYMEMRRALRDFTEKARGADIAVIYFAGHGLEVDGTNYAVPVDAVLERDSDVDDEAVSLNRILLAVEPAAKLRLVILDACRDNPFAKKMKRTIASRSLGRGLIGVEANRPNTFIAFAAKEGATASDGDGRNSPFTTALVKHLTIPGLDIRKAFGFVRDDVMSATASQQEPYTTNSLGGNDVSLVPAPAVPALPARPADTDVRADYELAERVGTVEGWDSFIAAHPSGFYANLAKAQRNKLTAETERAAAAEKARQAADERARLAVEGAKAADQAKAEAEVKATEQARIAAEKKKQVEEAKLAAEQNRLAEQAKAAEIKKAAELQREAEAEAKKASAAKLAATNEAPQQPDTPTPGSAQPTGRIAMVTPTPEPQASRAIPSDLPRLLQAELKRVGCKTGEVGNEWNDQARRALSLFNQKAGTKLDTRLASLDALDAVQAKAGRVCPLECDRGFRASGEVCVKITCEAGYVLSAGGSCVKRPEATRERRSPSSASRGKCFVYQGTSFCE
;
A
#
# COMPACT_ATOMS: atom_id res chain seq x y z
N MET A 1 25.32 -42.43 59.92
CA MET A 1 23.94 -42.96 59.77
C MET A 1 22.86 -41.93 60.11
N ARG A 2 22.53 -41.58 61.37
CA ARG A 2 21.38 -40.69 61.73
C ARG A 2 21.19 -39.41 60.87
N ARG A 3 22.27 -38.70 60.49
CA ARG A 3 22.18 -37.50 59.64
C ARG A 3 21.78 -37.74 58.17
N LEU A 4 22.02 -38.94 57.60
CA LEU A 4 21.57 -39.27 56.24
C LEU A 4 20.05 -39.51 56.17
N GLY A 5 19.47 -40.16 57.20
CA GLY A 5 18.03 -40.43 57.25
C GLY A 5 17.18 -39.16 57.25
N LEU A 6 17.65 -38.10 57.92
CA LEU A 6 16.98 -36.78 57.91
C LEU A 6 16.97 -36.12 56.53
N ILE A 7 18.05 -36.27 55.75
CA ILE A 7 18.12 -35.71 54.38
C ILE A 7 17.20 -36.50 53.44
N ALA A 8 17.19 -37.83 53.55
CA ALA A 8 16.26 -38.68 52.77
C ALA A 8 14.79 -38.39 53.10
N MET A 9 14.47 -38.17 54.37
CA MET A 9 13.11 -37.82 54.82
C MET A 9 12.69 -36.42 54.37
N ALA A 10 13.60 -35.44 54.32
CA ALA A 10 13.33 -34.13 53.75
C ALA A 10 13.06 -34.19 52.24
N LEU A 11 13.87 -34.95 51.48
CA LEU A 11 13.69 -35.10 50.04
C LEU A 11 12.38 -35.80 49.67
N ALA A 12 11.94 -36.77 50.48
CA ALA A 12 10.65 -37.44 50.31
C ALA A 12 9.44 -36.51 50.53
N PHE A 13 9.57 -35.48 51.38
CA PHE A 13 8.47 -34.54 51.65
C PHE A 13 8.26 -33.51 50.52
N CYS A 14 9.30 -33.23 49.72
CA CYS A 14 9.19 -32.36 48.54
C CYS A 14 8.49 -33.02 47.33
N LEU A 15 8.20 -34.32 47.39
CA LEU A 15 7.40 -35.04 46.39
C LEU A 15 5.91 -35.17 46.79
N ALA A 16 5.49 -34.50 47.88
CA ALA A 16 4.13 -34.53 48.40
C ALA A 16 3.15 -33.65 47.60
N GLY A 17 3.01 -33.95 46.31
CA GLY A 17 1.87 -33.58 45.48
C GLY A 17 1.55 -32.09 45.36
N GLU A 18 2.14 -31.44 44.35
CA GLU A 18 1.37 -30.45 43.59
C GLU A 18 0.13 -31.17 43.06
N SER A 19 -0.99 -30.99 43.75
CA SER A 19 -2.27 -31.50 43.30
C SER A 19 -2.64 -30.71 42.04
N ALA A 20 -2.37 -31.28 40.87
CA ALA A 20 -2.81 -30.76 39.59
C ALA A 20 -4.34 -30.61 39.64
N ARG A 21 -4.81 -29.40 39.98
CA ARG A 21 -6.23 -29.12 40.15
C ARG A 21 -6.88 -29.22 38.78
N ALA A 22 -7.54 -30.35 38.55
CA ALA A 22 -8.49 -30.50 37.47
C ALA A 22 -9.45 -29.31 37.49
N GLU A 23 -9.57 -28.63 36.36
CA GLU A 23 -10.36 -27.40 36.26
C GLU A 23 -11.82 -27.73 36.54
N LYS A 24 -12.42 -27.10 37.55
CA LYS A 24 -13.82 -27.39 37.90
C LYS A 24 -14.75 -26.78 36.84
N ARG A 25 -15.57 -27.63 36.23
CA ARG A 25 -16.38 -27.35 35.04
C ARG A 25 -17.86 -27.64 35.32
N VAL A 26 -18.71 -26.61 35.26
CA VAL A 26 -20.14 -26.75 35.55
C VAL A 26 -21.00 -26.25 34.39
N ALA A 27 -22.07 -27.00 34.07
CA ALA A 27 -23.02 -26.70 33.01
C ALA A 27 -24.46 -26.74 33.54
N LEU A 28 -25.29 -25.80 33.09
CA LEU A 28 -26.74 -25.80 33.23
C LEU A 28 -27.36 -25.73 31.83
N VAL A 29 -28.31 -26.62 31.55
CA VAL A 29 -28.82 -26.86 30.20
C VAL A 29 -30.34 -26.89 30.25
N PHE A 30 -30.99 -25.88 29.67
CA PHE A 30 -32.43 -25.79 29.51
C PHE A 30 -32.86 -26.17 28.09
N GLY A 31 -33.96 -26.91 27.96
CA GLY A 31 -34.66 -27.12 26.69
C GLY A 31 -36.16 -26.99 26.90
N ASN A 32 -36.74 -25.85 26.52
CA ASN A 32 -38.17 -25.58 26.64
C ASN A 32 -38.86 -25.82 25.28
N SER A 33 -39.78 -26.78 25.24
CA SER A 33 -40.53 -27.21 24.06
C SER A 33 -42.04 -27.04 24.25
N GLY A 34 -42.57 -27.48 25.39
CA GLY A 34 -44.01 -27.60 25.69
C GLY A 34 -44.70 -26.28 26.11
N TYR A 35 -44.55 -25.23 25.31
CA TYR A 35 -45.16 -23.92 25.57
C TYR A 35 -46.70 -23.98 25.63
N GLN A 36 -47.29 -23.32 26.63
CA GLN A 36 -48.74 -23.32 26.87
C GLN A 36 -49.51 -22.26 26.06
N ASN A 37 -48.90 -21.09 25.82
CA ASN A 37 -49.60 -19.91 25.27
C ASN A 37 -49.13 -19.49 23.86
N VAL A 38 -48.03 -20.07 23.37
CA VAL A 38 -47.46 -19.88 22.03
C VAL A 38 -47.10 -21.24 21.42
N THR A 39 -46.78 -21.27 20.13
CA THR A 39 -46.42 -22.50 19.40
C THR A 39 -45.32 -23.28 20.12
N ALA A 40 -45.56 -24.56 20.39
CA ALA A 40 -44.53 -25.47 20.90
C ALA A 40 -43.38 -25.66 19.90
N LEU A 41 -42.18 -25.94 20.40
CA LEU A 41 -40.97 -26.16 19.60
C LEU A 41 -40.52 -27.62 19.69
N THR A 42 -40.04 -28.19 18.58
CA THR A 42 -39.80 -29.63 18.47
C THR A 42 -38.43 -30.02 19.01
N ASN A 43 -37.40 -29.23 18.71
CA ASN A 43 -36.02 -29.63 18.97
C ASN A 43 -35.38 -29.19 20.30
N PRO A 44 -35.82 -28.17 21.07
CA PRO A 44 -35.18 -27.79 22.32
C PRO A 44 -34.97 -28.92 23.33
N ALA A 45 -35.93 -29.86 23.42
CA ALA A 45 -35.84 -31.05 24.25
C ALA A 45 -34.76 -32.07 23.78
N ASN A 46 -34.47 -32.11 22.47
CA ASN A 46 -33.40 -32.90 21.85
C ASN A 46 -32.05 -32.19 21.97
N ASP A 47 -32.02 -30.89 21.69
CA ASP A 47 -30.83 -30.05 21.74
C ASP A 47 -30.24 -29.99 23.14
N ALA A 48 -31.08 -29.77 24.17
CA ALA A 48 -30.65 -29.85 25.57
C ALA A 48 -30.09 -31.22 25.95
N ALA A 49 -30.61 -32.32 25.37
CA ALA A 49 -30.08 -33.66 25.60
C ALA A 49 -28.71 -33.86 24.91
N ALA A 50 -28.55 -33.36 23.68
CA ALA A 50 -27.31 -33.42 22.90
C ALA A 50 -26.20 -32.56 23.54
N MET A 51 -26.52 -31.34 23.97
CA MET A 51 -25.62 -30.46 24.72
C MET A 51 -25.20 -31.09 26.05
N ALA A 52 -26.14 -31.67 26.81
CA ALA A 52 -25.80 -32.39 28.04
C ALA A 52 -24.91 -33.62 27.80
N GLU A 53 -25.04 -34.30 26.65
CA GLU A 53 -24.13 -35.39 26.26
C GLU A 53 -22.75 -34.86 25.84
N MET A 54 -22.70 -33.72 25.15
CA MET A 54 -21.46 -33.04 24.79
C MET A 54 -20.68 -32.61 26.03
N PHE A 55 -21.31 -31.99 27.03
CA PHE A 55 -20.66 -31.66 28.30
C PHE A 55 -20.17 -32.90 29.08
N ARG A 56 -20.87 -34.05 28.98
CA ARG A 56 -20.37 -35.32 29.55
C ARG A 56 -19.09 -35.79 28.87
N LYS A 57 -19.02 -35.70 27.53
CA LYS A 57 -17.81 -36.01 26.75
C LYS A 57 -16.67 -35.02 27.00
N ALA A 58 -16.99 -33.75 27.30
CA ALA A 58 -16.06 -32.70 27.70
C ALA A 58 -15.62 -32.76 29.19
N SER A 59 -15.98 -33.83 29.91
CA SER A 59 -15.61 -34.07 31.31
C SER A 59 -16.01 -32.94 32.28
N PHE A 60 -17.25 -32.44 32.17
CA PHE A 60 -17.82 -31.50 33.14
C PHE A 60 -18.22 -32.22 34.44
N ASP A 61 -17.80 -31.69 35.59
CA ASP A 61 -18.07 -32.24 36.94
C ASP A 61 -19.56 -32.24 37.29
N VAL A 62 -20.28 -31.17 36.90
CA VAL A 62 -21.69 -30.99 37.22
C VAL A 62 -22.45 -30.53 35.98
N ILE A 63 -23.39 -31.35 35.53
CA ILE A 63 -24.23 -31.09 34.36
C ILE A 63 -25.69 -31.16 34.82
N ASP A 64 -26.28 -29.99 35.05
CA ASP A 64 -27.68 -29.85 35.44
C ASP A 64 -28.54 -29.68 34.16
N SER A 65 -29.28 -30.70 33.77
CA SER A 65 -30.17 -30.64 32.60
C SER A 65 -31.63 -30.62 33.03
N ARG A 66 -32.40 -29.72 32.42
CA ARG A 66 -33.81 -29.44 32.71
C ARG A 66 -34.56 -29.19 31.40
N ARG A 67 -35.84 -29.55 31.39
CA ARG A 67 -36.73 -29.31 30.25
C ARG A 67 -38.06 -28.75 30.72
N ASP A 68 -38.71 -28.01 29.84
CA ASP A 68 -40.07 -27.49 30.01
C ASP A 68 -40.30 -26.79 31.36
N LEU A 69 -39.34 -25.96 31.78
CA LEU A 69 -39.38 -25.31 33.08
C LEU A 69 -40.30 -24.09 33.09
N LYS A 70 -40.98 -23.93 34.22
CA LYS A 70 -41.76 -22.74 34.56
C LYS A 70 -40.91 -21.59 35.09
N TYR A 71 -41.42 -20.36 35.05
CA TYR A 71 -40.69 -19.14 35.46
C TYR A 71 -40.00 -19.27 36.83
N MET A 72 -40.74 -19.75 37.84
CA MET A 72 -40.22 -19.93 39.20
C MET A 72 -39.21 -21.07 39.32
N GLU A 73 -39.25 -22.05 38.42
CA GLU A 73 -38.32 -23.18 38.38
C GLU A 73 -37.00 -22.78 37.69
N MET A 74 -37.06 -22.04 36.58
CA MET A 74 -35.88 -21.44 35.95
C MET A 74 -35.15 -20.50 36.93
N ARG A 75 -35.89 -19.66 37.68
CA ARG A 75 -35.33 -18.77 38.71
C ARG A 75 -34.77 -19.52 39.93
N ARG A 76 -35.20 -20.76 40.18
CA ARG A 76 -34.58 -21.65 41.18
C ARG A 76 -33.31 -22.28 40.62
N ALA A 77 -33.38 -22.93 39.46
CA ALA A 77 -32.24 -23.58 38.80
C ALA A 77 -31.04 -22.63 38.60
N LEU A 78 -31.27 -21.38 38.16
CA LEU A 78 -30.21 -20.37 38.03
C LEU A 78 -29.54 -20.01 39.36
N ARG A 79 -30.31 -19.93 40.45
CA ARG A 79 -29.79 -19.65 41.81
C ARG A 79 -28.94 -20.82 42.30
N ASP A 80 -29.47 -22.03 42.18
CA ASP A 80 -28.80 -23.26 42.60
C ASP A 80 -27.53 -23.51 41.77
N PHE A 81 -27.52 -23.07 40.51
CA PHE A 81 -26.34 -23.05 39.65
C PHE A 81 -25.32 -21.96 40.01
N THR A 82 -25.77 -20.79 40.49
CA THR A 82 -24.87 -19.74 41.00
C THR A 82 -23.99 -20.32 42.12
N GLU A 83 -24.55 -21.14 43.01
CA GLU A 83 -23.78 -21.83 44.06
C GLU A 83 -22.84 -22.90 43.49
N LYS A 84 -23.27 -23.67 42.48
CA LYS A 84 -22.41 -24.65 41.78
C LYS A 84 -21.23 -23.99 41.08
N ALA A 85 -21.42 -22.81 40.49
CA ALA A 85 -20.40 -22.02 39.80
C ALA A 85 -19.35 -21.42 40.73
N ARG A 86 -19.60 -21.31 42.05
CA ARG A 86 -18.60 -20.82 43.00
C ARG A 86 -17.36 -21.72 42.98
N GLY A 87 -16.20 -21.10 42.73
CA GLY A 87 -14.93 -21.82 42.60
C GLY A 87 -14.84 -22.76 41.39
N ALA A 88 -15.72 -22.59 40.39
CA ALA A 88 -15.53 -23.23 39.08
C ALA A 88 -14.54 -22.42 38.23
N ASP A 89 -13.71 -23.10 37.45
CA ASP A 89 -12.92 -22.48 36.40
C ASP A 89 -13.81 -22.09 35.21
N ILE A 90 -14.73 -22.99 34.84
CA ILE A 90 -15.64 -22.83 33.71
C ILE A 90 -17.08 -23.00 34.19
N ALA A 91 -17.94 -22.02 33.94
CA ALA A 91 -19.39 -22.14 34.04
C ALA A 91 -20.04 -21.89 32.68
N VAL A 92 -20.92 -22.80 32.27
CA VAL A 92 -21.69 -22.72 31.02
C VAL A 92 -23.19 -22.73 31.34
N ILE A 93 -23.95 -21.82 30.73
CA ILE A 93 -25.41 -21.94 30.65
C ILE A 93 -25.80 -22.05 29.18
N TYR A 94 -26.58 -23.07 28.86
CA TYR A 94 -27.22 -23.27 27.57
C TYR A 94 -28.74 -23.18 27.75
N PHE A 95 -29.41 -22.48 26.85
CA PHE A 95 -30.87 -22.43 26.75
C PHE A 95 -31.30 -22.66 25.30
N ALA A 96 -32.18 -23.62 25.09
CA ALA A 96 -32.99 -23.75 23.87
C ALA A 96 -34.47 -23.48 24.17
N GLY A 97 -35.14 -22.81 23.23
CA GLY A 97 -36.57 -22.52 23.31
C GLY A 97 -36.90 -21.16 22.70
N HIS A 98 -38.09 -20.63 23.02
CA HIS A 98 -38.41 -19.24 22.68
C HIS A 98 -37.55 -18.28 23.48
N GLY A 99 -36.96 -17.33 22.77
CA GLY A 99 -36.42 -16.09 23.31
C GLY A 99 -37.26 -14.91 22.80
N LEU A 100 -36.97 -13.72 23.29
CA LEU A 100 -37.49 -12.46 22.77
C LEU A 100 -36.62 -11.28 23.24
N GLU A 101 -36.69 -10.18 22.52
CA GLU A 101 -36.11 -8.89 22.93
C GLU A 101 -37.20 -7.86 23.25
N VAL A 102 -37.03 -7.14 24.36
CA VAL A 102 -37.83 -5.96 24.73
C VAL A 102 -36.89 -4.86 25.22
N ASP A 103 -37.03 -3.67 24.64
CA ASP A 103 -36.22 -2.46 24.92
C ASP A 103 -34.69 -2.72 24.95
N GLY A 104 -34.20 -3.51 23.98
CA GLY A 104 -32.79 -3.89 23.87
C GLY A 104 -32.30 -4.92 24.90
N THR A 105 -33.18 -5.48 25.73
CA THR A 105 -32.86 -6.56 26.68
C THR A 105 -33.35 -7.89 26.14
N ASN A 106 -32.45 -8.88 26.07
CA ASN A 106 -32.75 -10.26 25.68
C ASN A 106 -33.36 -11.05 26.86
N TYR A 107 -34.40 -11.85 26.60
CA TYR A 107 -35.07 -12.71 27.57
C TYR A 107 -35.23 -14.15 27.05
N ALA A 108 -35.06 -15.12 27.95
CA ALA A 108 -35.40 -16.53 27.74
C ALA A 108 -36.82 -16.81 28.29
N VAL A 109 -37.67 -17.50 27.52
CA VAL A 109 -39.10 -17.65 27.82
C VAL A 109 -39.39 -19.01 28.50
N PRO A 110 -39.99 -19.02 29.71
CA PRO A 110 -40.52 -20.22 30.36
C PRO A 110 -41.77 -20.79 29.67
N VAL A 111 -42.07 -22.08 29.85
CA VAL A 111 -43.20 -22.72 29.15
C VAL A 111 -44.59 -22.26 29.62
N ASP A 112 -44.68 -21.60 30.78
CA ASP A 112 -45.92 -21.07 31.36
C ASP A 112 -46.16 -19.57 31.12
N ALA A 113 -45.23 -18.86 30.47
CA ALA A 113 -45.38 -17.44 30.15
C ALA A 113 -46.61 -17.17 29.25
N VAL A 114 -47.37 -16.12 29.59
CA VAL A 114 -48.59 -15.65 28.93
C VAL A 114 -48.32 -14.35 28.16
N LEU A 115 -47.58 -13.43 28.78
CA LEU A 115 -47.11 -12.14 28.25
C LEU A 115 -48.23 -11.32 27.57
N GLU A 116 -49.28 -11.02 28.33
CA GLU A 116 -50.41 -10.21 27.85
C GLU A 116 -50.00 -8.78 27.48
N ARG A 117 -49.00 -8.23 28.17
CA ARG A 117 -48.43 -6.90 27.96
C ARG A 117 -46.92 -6.99 27.84
N ASP A 118 -46.33 -5.99 27.19
CA ASP A 118 -44.88 -5.79 27.18
C ASP A 118 -44.27 -5.56 28.58
N SER A 119 -45.04 -5.01 29.52
CA SER A 119 -44.66 -4.89 30.94
C SER A 119 -44.44 -6.22 31.66
N ASP A 120 -45.10 -7.29 31.21
CA ASP A 120 -45.14 -8.56 31.95
C ASP A 120 -43.85 -9.37 31.77
N VAL A 121 -42.93 -8.90 30.91
CA VAL A 121 -41.67 -9.55 30.57
C VAL A 121 -40.72 -9.74 31.77
N ASP A 122 -40.73 -8.82 32.73
CA ASP A 122 -39.88 -8.90 33.94
C ASP A 122 -40.39 -9.94 34.96
N ASP A 123 -41.72 -10.13 35.02
CA ASP A 123 -42.39 -11.04 35.97
C ASP A 123 -42.71 -12.43 35.37
N GLU A 124 -42.66 -12.60 34.05
CA GLU A 124 -42.93 -13.88 33.38
C GLU A 124 -41.76 -14.44 32.54
N ALA A 125 -40.74 -13.64 32.18
CA ALA A 125 -39.58 -14.09 31.40
C ALA A 125 -38.24 -13.85 32.11
N VAL A 126 -37.18 -14.55 31.69
CA VAL A 126 -35.88 -14.55 32.38
C VAL A 126 -34.85 -13.77 31.56
N SER A 127 -34.51 -12.56 31.99
CA SER A 127 -33.54 -11.71 31.30
C SER A 127 -32.13 -12.32 31.23
N LEU A 128 -31.40 -12.04 30.14
CA LEU A 128 -30.01 -12.47 29.96
C LEU A 128 -29.11 -11.93 31.08
N ASN A 129 -29.37 -10.73 31.61
CA ASN A 129 -28.69 -10.22 32.81
C ASN A 129 -28.85 -11.16 34.02
N ARG A 130 -30.02 -11.79 34.20
CA ARG A 130 -30.25 -12.79 35.27
C ARG A 130 -29.51 -14.11 35.02
N ILE A 131 -29.27 -14.47 33.77
CA ILE A 131 -28.47 -15.63 33.36
C ILE A 131 -26.97 -15.35 33.57
N LEU A 132 -26.50 -14.16 33.19
CA LEU A 132 -25.10 -13.71 33.36
C LEU A 132 -24.68 -13.61 34.84
N LEU A 133 -25.62 -13.27 35.74
CA LEU A 133 -25.40 -13.32 37.18
C LEU A 133 -25.13 -14.75 37.71
N ALA A 134 -25.63 -15.79 37.04
CA ALA A 134 -25.48 -17.17 37.49
C ALA A 134 -24.15 -17.84 37.04
N VAL A 135 -23.52 -17.36 35.96
CA VAL A 135 -22.14 -17.76 35.57
C VAL A 135 -21.05 -16.93 36.24
N GLU A 136 -21.37 -15.74 36.75
CA GLU A 136 -20.40 -14.79 37.33
C GLU A 136 -19.42 -15.37 38.38
N PRO A 137 -19.79 -16.33 39.25
CA PRO A 137 -18.85 -16.89 40.22
C PRO A 137 -17.70 -17.72 39.63
N ALA A 138 -17.70 -18.03 38.33
CA ALA A 138 -16.63 -18.76 37.65
C ALA A 138 -15.43 -17.87 37.26
N ALA A 139 -14.24 -18.46 37.28
CA ALA A 139 -12.97 -17.74 37.23
C ALA A 139 -12.39 -17.51 35.82
N LYS A 140 -12.37 -18.53 34.95
CA LYS A 140 -11.67 -18.49 33.64
C LYS A 140 -12.60 -18.29 32.45
N LEU A 141 -13.78 -18.93 32.45
CA LEU A 141 -14.77 -18.80 31.38
C LEU A 141 -16.19 -18.80 31.92
N ARG A 142 -16.95 -17.78 31.51
CA ARG A 142 -18.37 -17.57 31.80
C ARG A 142 -19.11 -17.59 30.46
N LEU A 143 -19.58 -18.76 30.04
CA LEU A 143 -20.15 -18.98 28.72
C LEU A 143 -21.68 -19.04 28.80
N VAL A 144 -22.37 -18.21 28.02
CA VAL A 144 -23.83 -18.29 27.85
C VAL A 144 -24.15 -18.55 26.38
N ILE A 145 -25.00 -19.53 26.12
CA ILE A 145 -25.41 -19.96 24.78
C ILE A 145 -26.94 -19.91 24.72
N LEU A 146 -27.48 -19.10 23.82
CA LEU A 146 -28.91 -18.97 23.56
C LEU A 146 -29.24 -19.52 22.18
N ASP A 147 -29.76 -20.75 22.14
CA ASP A 147 -30.36 -21.37 20.96
C ASP A 147 -31.84 -20.99 20.87
N ALA A 148 -32.07 -19.70 20.59
CA ALA A 148 -33.36 -19.05 20.70
C ALA A 148 -33.48 -17.88 19.71
N CYS A 149 -34.71 -17.58 19.30
CA CYS A 149 -35.04 -16.40 18.51
C CYS A 149 -34.86 -15.11 19.32
N ARG A 150 -34.57 -13.99 18.63
CA ARG A 150 -34.61 -12.64 19.22
C ARG A 150 -35.89 -11.86 18.85
N ASP A 151 -36.66 -12.33 17.87
CA ASP A 151 -38.02 -11.84 17.63
C ASP A 151 -39.00 -12.32 18.72
N ASN A 152 -40.15 -11.65 18.84
CA ASN A 152 -41.10 -11.87 19.94
C ASN A 152 -42.32 -12.69 19.48
N PRO A 153 -42.45 -13.98 19.88
CA PRO A 153 -43.55 -14.85 19.43
C PRO A 153 -44.92 -14.45 19.99
N PHE A 154 -44.97 -13.62 21.03
CA PHE A 154 -46.20 -13.10 21.63
C PHE A 154 -46.69 -11.81 20.95
N ALA A 155 -45.91 -11.20 20.04
CA ALA A 155 -46.18 -9.86 19.47
C ALA A 155 -47.52 -9.70 18.72
N LYS A 156 -48.22 -10.80 18.40
CA LYS A 156 -49.59 -10.80 17.81
C LYS A 156 -50.71 -10.75 18.85
N LYS A 157 -50.42 -11.08 20.12
CA LYS A 157 -51.37 -11.10 21.26
C LYS A 157 -51.07 -10.02 22.29
N MET A 158 -49.77 -9.74 22.50
CA MET A 158 -49.24 -8.80 23.48
C MET A 158 -49.71 -7.37 23.22
N LYS A 159 -50.30 -6.74 24.23
CA LYS A 159 -50.66 -5.31 24.25
C LYS A 159 -49.41 -4.49 24.54
N ARG A 160 -49.08 -3.53 23.68
CA ARG A 160 -48.01 -2.57 23.98
C ARG A 160 -48.51 -1.51 24.95
N THR A 161 -47.88 -1.42 26.10
CA THR A 161 -48.19 -0.51 27.22
C THR A 161 -46.96 0.29 27.66
N ILE A 162 -45.75 -0.21 27.41
CA ILE A 162 -44.51 0.56 27.50
C ILE A 162 -44.45 1.50 26.29
N ALA A 163 -44.87 2.75 26.49
CA ALA A 163 -44.54 3.83 25.57
C ALA A 163 -43.02 4.00 25.56
N SER A 164 -42.35 3.51 24.49
CA SER A 164 -40.89 3.45 24.34
C SER A 164 -40.22 4.73 24.81
N ARG A 165 -39.57 4.67 25.98
CA ARG A 165 -38.75 5.77 26.50
C ARG A 165 -37.41 5.73 25.81
N SER A 166 -37.36 6.25 24.58
CA SER A 166 -36.19 6.34 23.71
C SER A 166 -35.11 7.31 24.24
N LEU A 167 -34.69 7.10 25.48
CA LEU A 167 -33.66 7.85 26.20
C LEU A 167 -32.29 7.19 25.96
N GLY A 168 -31.79 7.36 24.74
CA GLY A 168 -30.39 7.09 24.40
C GLY A 168 -30.12 5.74 23.73
N ARG A 169 -30.18 5.72 22.39
CA ARG A 169 -29.19 4.97 21.60
C ARG A 169 -27.79 5.51 21.95
N GLY A 170 -27.19 4.99 23.01
CA GLY A 170 -25.96 5.58 23.58
C GLY A 170 -25.18 4.71 24.57
N LEU A 171 -25.75 3.60 25.05
CA LEU A 171 -25.01 2.61 25.85
C LEU A 171 -24.92 1.30 25.07
N ILE A 172 -23.68 0.93 24.71
CA ILE A 172 -23.35 -0.36 24.09
C ILE A 172 -23.73 -1.48 25.07
N GLY A 173 -24.25 -2.59 24.53
CA GLY A 173 -24.86 -3.69 25.30
C GLY A 173 -24.05 -4.11 26.53
N VAL A 174 -24.65 -3.89 27.72
CA VAL A 174 -24.04 -4.12 29.04
C VAL A 174 -23.58 -5.57 29.24
N GLU A 175 -24.16 -6.48 28.46
CA GLU A 175 -23.89 -7.91 28.36
C GLU A 175 -22.39 -8.26 28.27
N ALA A 176 -21.57 -7.43 27.62
CA ALA A 176 -20.13 -7.66 27.42
C ALA A 176 -19.22 -7.07 28.51
N ASN A 177 -19.72 -6.22 29.42
CA ASN A 177 -18.90 -5.44 30.36
C ASN A 177 -18.34 -6.25 31.55
N ARG A 178 -18.60 -7.56 31.60
CA ARG A 178 -18.09 -8.48 32.63
C ARG A 178 -16.86 -9.20 32.08
N PRO A 179 -15.70 -9.25 32.76
CA PRO A 179 -14.52 -9.95 32.27
C PRO A 179 -14.76 -11.46 32.13
N ASN A 180 -13.94 -12.13 31.31
CA ASN A 180 -13.96 -13.59 31.09
C ASN A 180 -15.33 -14.15 30.64
N THR A 181 -16.13 -13.31 29.98
CA THR A 181 -17.50 -13.64 29.55
C THR A 181 -17.54 -13.86 28.03
N PHE A 182 -18.31 -14.86 27.61
CA PHE A 182 -18.59 -15.14 26.21
C PHE A 182 -20.09 -15.44 26.07
N ILE A 183 -20.78 -14.76 25.16
CA ILE A 183 -22.19 -14.94 24.90
C ILE A 183 -22.36 -15.26 23.42
N ALA A 184 -23.09 -16.35 23.13
CA ALA A 184 -23.42 -16.78 21.79
C ALA A 184 -24.95 -16.83 21.60
N PHE A 185 -25.41 -16.29 20.48
CA PHE A 185 -26.80 -16.30 20.05
C PHE A 185 -26.89 -17.08 18.74
N ALA A 186 -27.89 -17.95 18.61
CA ALA A 186 -28.16 -18.69 17.38
C ALA A 186 -28.50 -17.80 16.18
N ALA A 187 -28.99 -16.58 16.44
CA ALA A 187 -29.30 -15.57 15.44
C ALA A 187 -28.89 -14.16 15.90
N LYS A 188 -28.59 -13.29 14.94
CA LYS A 188 -28.36 -11.85 15.15
C LYS A 188 -29.61 -11.09 15.62
N GLU A 189 -29.41 -9.84 15.98
CA GLU A 189 -30.47 -8.91 16.43
C GLU A 189 -31.62 -8.80 15.41
N GLY A 190 -32.85 -8.87 15.90
CA GLY A 190 -34.06 -8.84 15.07
C GLY A 190 -34.24 -10.04 14.12
N ALA A 191 -33.44 -11.10 14.24
CA ALA A 191 -33.54 -12.31 13.43
C ALA A 191 -34.04 -13.53 14.24
N THR A 192 -34.68 -14.45 13.51
CA THR A 192 -35.22 -15.71 14.01
C THR A 192 -34.17 -16.81 13.94
N ALA A 193 -34.12 -17.69 14.94
CA ALA A 193 -33.34 -18.93 14.90
C ALA A 193 -34.23 -20.09 14.40
N SER A 194 -33.71 -20.98 13.56
CA SER A 194 -34.48 -22.10 13.05
C SER A 194 -34.47 -23.29 14.02
N ASP A 195 -35.64 -23.82 14.35
CA ASP A 195 -35.81 -25.10 15.07
C ASP A 195 -35.21 -26.27 14.25
N GLY A 196 -35.23 -26.13 12.91
CA GLY A 196 -34.67 -27.07 11.95
C GLY A 196 -35.51 -28.34 11.71
N ASP A 197 -35.49 -28.86 10.49
CA ASP A 197 -36.18 -30.11 10.11
C ASP A 197 -35.45 -31.39 10.57
N GLY A 198 -34.32 -31.24 11.25
CA GLY A 198 -33.51 -32.33 11.78
C GLY A 198 -33.95 -32.80 13.18
N ARG A 199 -33.14 -33.67 13.78
CA ARG A 199 -33.31 -34.08 15.19
C ARG A 199 -32.97 -32.98 16.20
N ASN A 200 -32.13 -32.04 15.77
CA ASN A 200 -31.53 -30.96 16.55
C ASN A 200 -31.58 -29.69 15.70
N SER A 201 -31.50 -28.51 16.33
CA SER A 201 -31.36 -27.24 15.61
C SER A 201 -30.07 -27.20 14.75
N PRO A 202 -29.97 -26.34 13.71
CA PRO A 202 -28.74 -26.15 12.96
C PRO A 202 -27.59 -25.65 13.86
N PHE A 203 -27.89 -24.78 14.83
CA PHE A 203 -26.91 -24.22 15.74
C PHE A 203 -26.37 -25.28 16.70
N THR A 204 -27.23 -26.06 17.35
CA THR A 204 -26.80 -27.14 18.24
C THR A 204 -26.11 -28.29 17.51
N THR A 205 -26.52 -28.60 16.29
CA THR A 205 -25.79 -29.55 15.42
C THR A 205 -24.34 -29.09 15.20
N ALA A 206 -24.12 -27.79 14.93
CA ALA A 206 -22.79 -27.22 14.78
C ALA A 206 -22.02 -27.10 16.12
N LEU A 207 -22.70 -26.72 17.22
CA LEU A 207 -22.08 -26.62 18.55
C LEU A 207 -21.48 -27.95 19.00
N VAL A 208 -22.23 -29.06 18.88
CA VAL A 208 -21.75 -30.39 19.28
C VAL A 208 -20.56 -30.86 18.44
N LYS A 209 -20.50 -30.46 17.16
CA LYS A 209 -19.40 -30.76 16.23
C LYS A 209 -18.09 -30.03 16.58
N HIS A 210 -18.16 -28.75 16.99
CA HIS A 210 -16.95 -27.93 17.19
C HIS A 210 -16.51 -27.76 18.64
N LEU A 211 -17.44 -27.66 19.60
CA LEU A 211 -17.11 -27.47 21.01
C LEU A 211 -16.50 -28.72 21.68
N THR A 212 -16.56 -29.87 21.01
CA THR A 212 -15.90 -31.11 21.44
C THR A 212 -14.44 -31.23 21.02
N ILE A 213 -13.93 -30.34 20.15
CA ILE A 213 -12.58 -30.45 19.58
C ILE A 213 -11.52 -30.13 20.65
N PRO A 214 -10.66 -31.09 21.04
CA PRO A 214 -9.66 -30.88 22.09
C PRO A 214 -8.66 -29.77 21.76
N GLY A 215 -8.50 -28.82 22.68
CA GLY A 215 -7.57 -27.70 22.54
C GLY A 215 -8.03 -26.57 21.61
N LEU A 216 -9.22 -26.66 20.99
CA LEU A 216 -9.73 -25.59 20.14
C LEU A 216 -10.22 -24.41 20.98
N ASP A 217 -9.67 -23.22 20.71
CA ASP A 217 -10.11 -21.97 21.34
C ASP A 217 -11.59 -21.67 21.04
N ILE A 218 -12.30 -21.21 22.07
CA ILE A 218 -13.74 -20.98 22.03
C ILE A 218 -14.16 -19.96 20.96
N ARG A 219 -13.36 -18.92 20.68
CA ARG A 219 -13.67 -17.95 19.59
C ARG A 219 -13.53 -18.60 18.22
N LYS A 220 -12.50 -19.44 18.04
CA LYS A 220 -12.27 -20.21 16.80
C LYS A 220 -13.40 -21.24 16.59
N ALA A 221 -13.80 -21.94 17.65
CA ALA A 221 -14.91 -22.89 17.62
C ALA A 221 -16.24 -22.21 17.23
N PHE A 222 -16.58 -21.07 17.84
CA PHE A 222 -17.79 -20.32 17.47
C PHE A 222 -17.73 -19.72 16.05
N GLY A 223 -16.53 -19.44 15.52
CA GLY A 223 -16.34 -19.12 14.10
C GLY A 223 -16.84 -20.26 13.21
N PHE A 224 -16.33 -21.48 13.41
CA PHE A 224 -16.78 -22.65 12.63
C PHE A 224 -18.26 -23.00 12.85
N VAL A 225 -18.82 -22.75 14.04
CA VAL A 225 -20.27 -22.86 14.29
C VAL A 225 -21.07 -21.88 13.43
N ARG A 226 -20.63 -20.62 13.32
CA ARG A 226 -21.26 -19.62 12.45
C ARG A 226 -21.18 -20.04 10.99
N ASP A 227 -20.04 -20.53 10.53
CA ASP A 227 -19.83 -20.94 9.14
C ASP A 227 -20.71 -22.16 8.77
N ASP A 228 -20.79 -23.17 9.63
CA ASP A 228 -21.66 -24.33 9.45
C ASP A 228 -23.15 -23.94 9.41
N VAL A 229 -23.62 -23.07 10.30
CA VAL A 229 -25.04 -22.64 10.33
C VAL A 229 -25.38 -21.78 9.11
N MET A 230 -24.49 -20.87 8.71
CA MET A 230 -24.64 -20.09 7.48
C MET A 230 -24.69 -21.00 6.24
N SER A 231 -23.93 -22.11 6.22
CA SER A 231 -24.01 -23.10 5.15
C SER A 231 -25.30 -23.92 5.21
N ALA A 232 -25.67 -24.45 6.38
CA ALA A 232 -26.84 -25.32 6.56
C ALA A 232 -28.18 -24.61 6.36
N THR A 233 -28.25 -23.30 6.63
CA THR A 233 -29.48 -22.49 6.50
C THR A 233 -29.50 -21.63 5.23
N ALA A 234 -28.60 -21.87 4.27
CA ALA A 234 -28.45 -21.04 3.06
C ALA A 234 -28.34 -19.53 3.36
N SER A 235 -27.59 -19.18 4.41
CA SER A 235 -27.39 -17.83 4.95
C SER A 235 -28.65 -17.11 5.47
N GLN A 236 -29.74 -17.83 5.75
CA GLN A 236 -30.93 -17.26 6.39
C GLN A 236 -30.72 -17.01 7.89
N GLN A 237 -29.98 -17.89 8.57
CA GLN A 237 -29.63 -17.76 9.99
C GLN A 237 -28.14 -17.44 10.15
N GLU A 238 -27.85 -16.33 10.85
CA GLU A 238 -26.49 -15.89 11.15
C GLU A 238 -26.27 -15.85 12.67
N PRO A 239 -25.53 -16.82 13.24
CA PRO A 239 -25.12 -16.77 14.64
C PRO A 239 -24.27 -15.54 14.96
N TYR A 240 -24.45 -15.01 16.18
CA TYR A 240 -23.79 -13.81 16.66
C TYR A 240 -23.14 -14.06 18.02
N THR A 241 -21.99 -13.42 18.28
CA THR A 241 -21.25 -13.58 19.54
C THR A 241 -20.73 -12.26 20.08
N THR A 242 -20.82 -12.05 21.38
CA THR A 242 -20.17 -10.94 22.08
C THR A 242 -19.34 -11.49 23.25
N ASN A 243 -18.13 -10.98 23.46
CA ASN A 243 -17.20 -11.55 24.45
C ASN A 243 -16.15 -10.55 24.96
N SER A 244 -15.56 -10.88 26.10
CA SER A 244 -14.56 -10.11 26.84
C SER A 244 -13.34 -10.96 27.23
N LEU A 245 -13.03 -11.99 26.44
CA LEU A 245 -11.94 -12.92 26.73
C LEU A 245 -10.57 -12.30 26.41
N GLY A 246 -9.62 -12.47 27.34
CA GLY A 246 -8.23 -12.05 27.15
C GLY A 246 -7.50 -12.83 26.04
N GLY A 247 -6.27 -12.41 25.71
CA GLY A 247 -5.50 -12.93 24.57
C GLY A 247 -5.02 -14.38 24.67
N ASN A 248 -5.23 -15.07 25.80
CA ASN A 248 -4.92 -16.50 25.93
C ASN A 248 -5.99 -17.34 25.21
N ASP A 249 -5.60 -18.45 24.58
CA ASP A 249 -6.56 -19.44 24.07
C ASP A 249 -7.30 -20.13 25.23
N VAL A 250 -8.62 -20.28 25.11
CA VAL A 250 -9.51 -20.88 26.12
C VAL A 250 -10.35 -21.97 25.44
N SER A 251 -10.08 -23.25 25.76
CA SER A 251 -10.74 -24.40 25.11
C SER A 251 -11.75 -25.09 26.03
N LEU A 252 -12.90 -25.49 25.47
CA LEU A 252 -13.94 -26.18 26.26
C LEU A 252 -13.51 -27.61 26.63
N VAL A 253 -12.76 -28.28 25.75
CA VAL A 253 -12.09 -29.56 26.02
C VAL A 253 -10.58 -29.29 26.01
N PRO A 254 -9.81 -29.67 27.05
CA PRO A 254 -8.36 -29.47 27.05
C PRO A 254 -7.71 -30.18 25.85
N ALA A 255 -6.61 -29.65 25.32
CA ALA A 255 -5.78 -30.42 24.41
C ALA A 255 -5.32 -31.72 25.12
N PRO A 256 -5.27 -32.87 24.43
CA PRO A 256 -4.70 -34.08 25.03
C PRO A 256 -3.27 -33.76 25.46
N ALA A 257 -2.94 -34.05 26.71
CA ALA A 257 -1.60 -33.84 27.23
C ALA A 257 -0.61 -34.69 26.44
N VAL A 258 0.11 -34.06 25.51
CA VAL A 258 1.23 -34.68 24.80
C VAL A 258 2.20 -35.16 25.88
N PRO A 259 2.49 -36.48 25.99
CA PRO A 259 3.38 -36.97 27.03
C PRO A 259 4.71 -36.24 26.95
N ALA A 260 5.09 -35.56 28.03
CA ALA A 260 6.35 -34.85 28.10
C ALA A 260 7.47 -35.88 27.91
N LEU A 261 8.09 -35.86 26.73
CA LEU A 261 9.28 -36.66 26.45
C LEU A 261 10.32 -36.35 27.54
N PRO A 262 10.98 -37.36 28.12
CA PRO A 262 11.89 -37.16 29.24
C PRO A 262 12.95 -36.12 28.85
N ALA A 263 13.04 -35.05 29.65
CA ALA A 263 13.66 -33.81 29.24
C ALA A 263 15.10 -34.03 28.74
N ARG A 264 15.30 -33.87 27.42
CA ARG A 264 16.63 -33.81 26.82
C ARG A 264 17.35 -32.58 27.38
N PRO A 265 18.60 -32.70 27.84
CA PRO A 265 19.35 -31.56 28.33
C PRO A 265 19.68 -30.61 27.16
N ALA A 266 19.36 -29.32 27.34
CA ALA A 266 19.82 -28.21 26.51
C ALA A 266 19.58 -28.33 24.99
N ASP A 267 18.32 -28.56 24.59
CA ASP A 267 17.82 -28.14 23.27
C ASP A 267 17.00 -26.83 23.50
N THR A 268 17.71 -25.72 23.76
CA THR A 268 17.10 -24.38 23.75
C THR A 268 16.66 -24.08 22.32
N ASP A 269 15.45 -23.53 22.15
CA ASP A 269 14.77 -23.52 20.86
C ASP A 269 15.59 -22.88 19.72
N VAL A 270 16.28 -23.75 18.97
CA VAL A 270 17.14 -23.41 17.83
C VAL A 270 16.38 -22.61 16.77
N ARG A 271 15.06 -22.80 16.70
CA ARG A 271 14.19 -22.03 15.82
C ARG A 271 13.96 -20.61 16.36
N ALA A 272 13.74 -20.44 17.67
CA ALA A 272 13.59 -19.10 18.27
C ALA A 272 14.87 -18.27 18.15
N ASP A 273 16.04 -18.89 18.36
CA ASP A 273 17.35 -18.27 18.14
C ASP A 273 17.57 -17.90 16.66
N TYR A 274 17.12 -18.75 15.73
CA TYR A 274 17.16 -18.46 14.29
C TYR A 274 16.21 -17.31 13.91
N GLU A 275 14.97 -17.31 14.43
CA GLU A 275 13.98 -16.24 14.24
C GLU A 275 14.40 -14.92 14.91
N LEU A 276 15.34 -14.95 15.87
CA LEU A 276 15.99 -13.76 16.41
C LEU A 276 17.11 -13.27 15.48
N ALA A 277 17.98 -14.15 15.00
CA ALA A 277 19.03 -13.80 14.04
C ALA A 277 18.44 -13.25 12.72
N GLU A 278 17.31 -13.79 12.25
CA GLU A 278 16.55 -13.31 11.10
C GLU A 278 15.99 -11.89 11.31
N ARG A 279 15.54 -11.58 12.54
CA ARG A 279 15.09 -10.23 12.92
C ARG A 279 16.22 -9.22 13.09
N VAL A 280 17.42 -9.66 13.44
CA VAL A 280 18.63 -8.81 13.50
C VAL A 280 19.18 -8.54 12.09
N GLY A 281 19.23 -9.56 11.23
CA GLY A 281 19.52 -9.40 9.81
C GLY A 281 20.95 -9.00 9.44
N THR A 282 21.90 -8.98 10.39
CA THR A 282 23.31 -8.62 10.15
C THR A 282 24.23 -9.85 10.13
N VAL A 283 25.44 -9.70 9.59
CA VAL A 283 26.45 -10.78 9.53
C VAL A 283 26.81 -11.26 10.94
N GLU A 284 26.93 -10.34 11.90
CA GLU A 284 27.26 -10.60 13.30
C GLU A 284 26.13 -11.33 14.04
N GLY A 285 24.86 -11.04 13.70
CA GLY A 285 23.71 -11.77 14.21
C GLY A 285 23.71 -13.23 13.75
N TRP A 286 23.98 -13.47 12.46
CA TRP A 286 24.12 -14.83 11.94
C TRP A 286 25.37 -15.55 12.47
N ASP A 287 26.51 -14.87 12.63
CA ASP A 287 27.71 -15.48 13.23
C ASP A 287 27.49 -15.85 14.70
N SER A 288 26.77 -15.01 15.47
CA SER A 288 26.39 -15.32 16.85
C SER A 288 25.51 -16.58 16.91
N PHE A 289 24.54 -16.70 16.00
CA PHE A 289 23.72 -17.91 15.86
C PHE A 289 24.56 -19.13 15.47
N ILE A 290 25.47 -19.02 14.50
CA ILE A 290 26.33 -20.12 14.03
C ILE A 290 27.33 -20.56 15.11
N ALA A 291 27.78 -19.65 15.98
CA ALA A 291 28.64 -19.96 17.11
C ALA A 291 27.92 -20.77 18.21
N ALA A 292 26.64 -20.45 18.48
CA ALA A 292 25.79 -21.24 19.38
C ALA A 292 25.36 -22.58 18.75
N HIS A 293 25.00 -22.55 17.45
CA HIS A 293 24.41 -23.65 16.70
C HIS A 293 25.28 -24.01 15.47
N PRO A 294 26.43 -24.69 15.66
CA PRO A 294 27.42 -24.90 14.59
C PRO A 294 26.98 -25.91 13.51
N SER A 295 26.00 -26.77 13.79
CA SER A 295 25.55 -27.86 12.90
C SER A 295 24.05 -28.11 13.02
N GLY A 296 23.39 -28.42 11.90
CA GLY A 296 21.95 -28.68 11.84
C GLY A 296 21.28 -27.96 10.67
N PHE A 297 19.96 -28.10 10.55
CA PHE A 297 19.18 -27.48 9.48
C PHE A 297 19.27 -25.94 9.52
N TYR A 298 18.94 -25.34 10.66
CA TYR A 298 19.02 -23.89 10.86
C TYR A 298 20.47 -23.36 10.77
N ALA A 299 21.46 -24.13 11.23
CA ALA A 299 22.88 -23.78 11.08
C ALA A 299 23.30 -23.63 9.60
N ASN A 300 22.77 -24.49 8.72
CA ASN A 300 23.05 -24.43 7.28
C ASN A 300 22.31 -23.26 6.61
N LEU A 301 21.07 -22.96 7.03
CA LEU A 301 20.34 -21.77 6.56
C LEU A 301 21.02 -20.47 7.00
N ALA A 302 21.44 -20.36 8.27
CA ALA A 302 22.14 -19.18 8.79
C ALA A 302 23.45 -18.91 8.04
N LYS A 303 24.23 -19.96 7.73
CA LYS A 303 25.43 -19.86 6.89
C LYS A 303 25.11 -19.34 5.48
N ALA A 304 23.99 -19.75 4.89
CA ALA A 304 23.54 -19.24 3.60
C ALA A 304 23.14 -17.75 3.66
N GLN A 305 22.39 -17.33 4.68
CA GLN A 305 22.01 -15.92 4.87
C GLN A 305 23.23 -15.02 5.15
N ARG A 306 24.15 -15.46 6.02
CA ARG A 306 25.43 -14.78 6.28
C ARG A 306 26.25 -14.58 4.99
N ASN A 307 26.40 -15.65 4.21
CA ASN A 307 27.18 -15.61 2.96
C ASN A 307 26.52 -14.70 1.92
N LYS A 308 25.17 -14.66 1.86
CA LYS A 308 24.42 -13.72 1.03
C LYS A 308 24.73 -12.26 1.43
N LEU A 309 24.60 -11.91 2.71
CA LEU A 309 24.87 -10.55 3.20
C LEU A 309 26.33 -10.13 3.02
N THR A 310 27.26 -11.08 3.16
CA THR A 310 28.69 -10.85 2.89
C THR A 310 28.90 -10.56 1.40
N ALA A 311 28.34 -11.37 0.50
CA ALA A 311 28.42 -11.13 -0.94
C ALA A 311 27.71 -9.83 -1.39
N GLU A 312 26.63 -9.42 -0.72
CA GLU A 312 25.93 -8.16 -1.00
C GLU A 312 26.75 -6.93 -0.55
N THR A 313 27.39 -6.99 0.62
CA THR A 313 28.28 -5.92 1.10
C THR A 313 29.59 -5.84 0.32
N GLU A 314 30.19 -6.98 -0.08
CA GLU A 314 31.33 -7.02 -1.00
C GLU A 314 31.00 -6.42 -2.36
N ARG A 315 29.83 -6.73 -2.93
CA ARG A 315 29.36 -6.15 -4.20
C ARG A 315 29.13 -4.64 -4.08
N ALA A 316 28.56 -4.16 -2.98
CA ALA A 316 28.39 -2.73 -2.73
C ALA A 316 29.75 -2.01 -2.63
N ALA A 317 30.70 -2.57 -1.88
CA ALA A 317 32.05 -2.03 -1.76
C ALA A 317 32.84 -2.05 -3.08
N ALA A 318 32.65 -3.09 -3.91
CA ALA A 318 33.23 -3.17 -5.25
C ALA A 318 32.61 -2.14 -6.22
N ALA A 319 31.28 -1.96 -6.18
CA ALA A 319 30.58 -0.97 -6.97
C ALA A 319 31.02 0.47 -6.60
N GLU A 320 31.16 0.77 -5.31
CA GLU A 320 31.61 2.09 -4.87
C GLU A 320 33.08 2.37 -5.24
N LYS A 321 33.97 1.38 -5.11
CA LYS A 321 35.34 1.48 -5.63
C LYS A 321 35.38 1.69 -7.15
N ALA A 322 34.47 1.06 -7.90
CA ALA A 322 34.34 1.25 -9.34
C ALA A 322 33.83 2.65 -9.70
N ARG A 323 32.90 3.23 -8.92
CA ARG A 323 32.48 4.63 -9.05
C ARG A 323 33.64 5.60 -8.80
N GLN A 324 34.34 5.45 -7.67
CA GLN A 324 35.49 6.29 -7.33
C GLN A 324 36.60 6.24 -8.39
N ALA A 325 36.87 5.05 -8.94
CA ALA A 325 37.82 4.88 -10.04
C ALA A 325 37.34 5.49 -11.38
N ALA A 326 36.03 5.58 -11.61
CA ALA A 326 35.45 6.27 -12.77
C ALA A 326 35.50 7.79 -12.59
N ASP A 327 35.18 8.30 -11.40
CA ASP A 327 35.22 9.72 -11.05
C ASP A 327 36.65 10.28 -11.11
N GLU A 328 37.65 9.53 -10.62
CA GLU A 328 39.08 9.87 -10.75
C GLU A 328 39.51 9.94 -12.23
N ARG A 329 39.12 8.94 -13.04
CA ARG A 329 39.40 8.94 -14.50
C ARG A 329 38.72 10.11 -15.20
N ALA A 330 37.52 10.50 -14.79
CA ALA A 330 36.84 11.67 -15.32
C ALA A 330 37.57 12.97 -14.96
N ARG A 331 38.07 13.12 -13.72
CA ARG A 331 38.87 14.29 -13.32
C ARG A 331 40.16 14.37 -14.13
N LEU A 332 40.91 13.27 -14.24
CA LEU A 332 42.13 13.19 -15.03
C LEU A 332 41.90 13.46 -16.53
N ALA A 333 40.77 13.03 -17.09
CA ALA A 333 40.40 13.36 -18.47
C ALA A 333 40.09 14.85 -18.66
N VAL A 334 39.43 15.51 -17.70
CA VAL A 334 39.18 16.95 -17.72
C VAL A 334 40.47 17.77 -17.51
N GLU A 335 41.38 17.30 -16.66
CA GLU A 335 42.72 17.87 -16.48
C GLU A 335 43.56 17.74 -17.76
N GLY A 336 43.57 16.57 -18.39
CA GLY A 336 44.23 16.33 -19.68
C GLY A 336 43.66 17.16 -20.82
N ALA A 337 42.33 17.35 -20.88
CA ALA A 337 41.70 18.23 -21.86
C ALA A 337 42.13 19.69 -21.68
N LYS A 338 42.12 20.21 -20.44
CA LYS A 338 42.60 21.56 -20.12
C LYS A 338 44.08 21.76 -20.50
N ALA A 339 44.93 20.78 -20.21
CA ALA A 339 46.34 20.82 -20.58
C ALA A 339 46.54 20.81 -22.11
N ALA A 340 45.75 20.01 -22.84
CA ALA A 340 45.77 19.98 -24.30
C ALA A 340 45.30 21.31 -24.92
N ASP A 341 44.27 21.95 -24.36
CA ASP A 341 43.77 23.24 -24.85
C ASP A 341 44.72 24.40 -24.50
N GLN A 342 45.37 24.37 -23.33
CA GLN A 342 46.48 25.27 -23.00
C GLN A 342 47.65 25.11 -23.98
N ALA A 343 48.06 23.87 -24.29
CA ALA A 343 49.12 23.59 -25.26
C ALA A 343 48.78 24.08 -26.67
N LYS A 344 47.51 23.97 -27.11
CA LYS A 344 47.04 24.56 -28.38
C LYS A 344 47.14 26.09 -28.35
N ALA A 345 46.64 26.73 -27.30
CA ALA A 345 46.68 28.20 -27.18
C ALA A 345 48.12 28.72 -27.16
N GLU A 346 49.03 28.05 -26.45
CA GLU A 346 50.47 28.36 -26.50
C GLU A 346 51.06 28.17 -27.90
N ALA A 347 50.69 27.11 -28.61
CA ALA A 347 51.16 26.87 -29.98
C ALA A 347 50.63 27.93 -30.96
N GLU A 348 49.39 28.39 -30.80
CA GLU A 348 48.78 29.46 -31.60
C GLU A 348 49.45 30.82 -31.32
N VAL A 349 49.74 31.15 -30.06
CA VAL A 349 50.53 32.34 -29.69
C VAL A 349 51.95 32.28 -30.29
N LYS A 350 52.60 31.12 -30.24
CA LYS A 350 53.93 30.93 -30.85
C LYS A 350 53.88 31.01 -32.38
N ALA A 351 52.83 30.48 -33.02
CA ALA A 351 52.64 30.53 -34.47
C ALA A 351 52.31 31.94 -34.98
N THR A 352 51.47 32.69 -34.27
CA THR A 352 51.13 34.09 -34.61
C THR A 352 52.33 35.01 -34.44
N GLU A 353 53.15 34.84 -33.40
CA GLU A 353 54.41 35.59 -33.24
C GLU A 353 55.44 35.22 -34.32
N GLN A 354 55.57 33.93 -34.68
CA GLN A 354 56.41 33.52 -35.81
C GLN A 354 55.91 34.11 -37.15
N ALA A 355 54.60 34.17 -37.37
CA ALA A 355 54.01 34.81 -38.55
C ALA A 355 54.28 36.32 -38.58
N ARG A 356 54.23 37.00 -37.42
CA ARG A 356 54.61 38.42 -37.28
C ARG A 356 56.08 38.64 -37.64
N ILE A 357 56.99 37.83 -37.08
CA ILE A 357 58.43 37.88 -37.39
C ILE A 357 58.70 37.58 -38.87
N ALA A 358 57.95 36.66 -39.49
CA ALA A 358 58.06 36.36 -40.91
C ALA A 358 57.54 37.51 -41.81
N ALA A 359 56.48 38.20 -41.40
CA ALA A 359 55.97 39.39 -42.08
C ALA A 359 56.95 40.57 -41.98
N GLU A 360 57.52 40.81 -40.79
CA GLU A 360 58.57 41.82 -40.55
C GLU A 360 59.78 41.57 -41.47
N LYS A 361 60.26 40.32 -41.54
CA LYS A 361 61.36 39.93 -42.44
C LYS A 361 61.01 40.06 -43.92
N LYS A 362 59.76 39.76 -44.33
CA LYS A 362 59.32 40.01 -45.72
C LYS A 362 59.35 41.50 -46.05
N LYS A 363 58.85 42.36 -45.16
CA LYS A 363 58.86 43.82 -45.30
C LYS A 363 60.30 44.35 -45.40
N GLN A 364 61.21 43.88 -44.55
CA GLN A 364 62.64 44.23 -44.65
C GLN A 364 63.29 43.79 -45.97
N VAL A 365 62.93 42.61 -46.50
CA VAL A 365 63.41 42.14 -47.82
C VAL A 365 62.83 42.97 -48.97
N GLU A 366 61.59 43.45 -48.85
CA GLU A 366 60.94 44.30 -49.84
C GLU A 366 61.49 45.74 -49.81
N GLU A 367 61.70 46.30 -48.63
CA GLU A 367 62.41 47.57 -48.41
C GLU A 367 63.86 47.50 -48.92
N ALA A 368 64.56 46.39 -48.70
CA ALA A 368 65.90 46.18 -49.25
C ALA A 368 65.91 46.06 -50.79
N LYS A 369 64.87 45.46 -51.39
CA LYS A 369 64.69 45.46 -52.85
C LYS A 369 64.39 46.85 -53.40
N LEU A 370 63.52 47.62 -52.73
CA LEU A 370 63.22 49.01 -53.09
C LEU A 370 64.47 49.90 -52.97
N ALA A 371 65.28 49.73 -51.93
CA ALA A 371 66.56 50.42 -51.78
C ALA A 371 67.58 49.99 -52.85
N ALA A 372 67.63 48.72 -53.22
CA ALA A 372 68.48 48.23 -54.32
C ALA A 372 68.02 48.77 -55.69
N GLU A 373 66.72 48.86 -55.94
CA GLU A 373 66.14 49.46 -57.14
C GLU A 373 66.39 50.98 -57.18
N GLN A 374 66.24 51.69 -56.06
CA GLN A 374 66.61 53.10 -55.93
C GLN A 374 68.11 53.33 -56.15
N ASN A 375 68.98 52.48 -55.61
CA ASN A 375 70.42 52.55 -55.88
C ASN A 375 70.72 52.29 -57.36
N ARG A 376 70.08 51.29 -57.98
CA ARG A 376 70.20 51.03 -59.43
C ARG A 376 69.71 52.20 -60.28
N LEU A 377 68.60 52.84 -59.90
CA LEU A 377 68.08 54.03 -60.55
C LEU A 377 68.98 55.26 -60.31
N ALA A 378 69.65 55.36 -59.16
CA ALA A 378 70.63 56.41 -58.88
C ALA A 378 71.95 56.19 -59.65
N GLU A 379 72.38 54.94 -59.83
CA GLU A 379 73.50 54.58 -60.71
C GLU A 379 73.14 54.82 -62.18
N GLN A 380 71.93 54.45 -62.60
CA GLN A 380 71.42 54.76 -63.95
C GLN A 380 71.24 56.26 -64.15
N ALA A 381 70.84 57.03 -63.14
CA ALA A 381 70.75 58.49 -63.20
C ALA A 381 72.15 59.12 -63.31
N LYS A 382 73.14 58.66 -62.52
CA LYS A 382 74.55 59.07 -62.67
C LYS A 382 75.12 58.67 -64.03
N ALA A 383 74.81 57.47 -64.52
CA ALA A 383 75.23 57.03 -65.86
C ALA A 383 74.49 57.79 -66.97
N ALA A 384 73.26 58.23 -66.74
CA ALA A 384 72.48 59.09 -67.63
C ALA A 384 72.96 60.54 -67.58
N GLU A 385 73.50 61.01 -66.45
CA GLU A 385 74.11 62.33 -66.26
C GLU A 385 75.52 62.37 -66.87
N ILE A 386 76.32 61.30 -66.70
CA ILE A 386 77.57 61.09 -67.44
C ILE A 386 77.29 60.98 -68.95
N LYS A 387 76.23 60.26 -69.35
CA LYS A 387 75.76 60.29 -70.74
C LYS A 387 75.29 61.66 -71.15
N LYS A 388 74.61 62.45 -70.31
CA LYS A 388 74.19 63.82 -70.62
C LYS A 388 75.34 64.81 -70.67
N ALA A 389 76.42 64.60 -69.93
CA ALA A 389 77.67 65.35 -70.10
C ALA A 389 78.33 65.00 -71.43
N ALA A 390 78.38 63.71 -71.78
CA ALA A 390 78.83 63.23 -73.09
C ALA A 390 77.87 63.58 -74.24
N GLU A 391 76.59 63.83 -73.94
CA GLU A 391 75.55 64.21 -74.90
C GLU A 391 75.51 65.72 -75.08
N LEU A 392 75.73 66.53 -74.05
CA LEU A 392 76.04 67.96 -74.20
C LEU A 392 77.35 68.19 -74.96
N GLN A 393 78.36 67.34 -74.74
CA GLN A 393 79.57 67.31 -75.59
C GLN A 393 79.21 66.93 -77.03
N ARG A 394 78.37 65.91 -77.25
CA ARG A 394 77.92 65.52 -78.60
C ARG A 394 76.93 66.49 -79.23
N GLU A 395 76.19 67.29 -78.49
CA GLU A 395 75.27 68.32 -78.99
C GLU A 395 76.07 69.54 -79.44
N ALA A 396 77.14 69.89 -78.69
CA ALA A 396 78.18 70.81 -79.16
C ALA A 396 78.92 70.29 -80.42
N GLU A 397 78.98 68.97 -80.64
CA GLU A 397 79.48 68.36 -81.89
C GLU A 397 78.38 68.13 -82.96
N ALA A 398 77.10 68.17 -82.62
CA ALA A 398 75.97 67.79 -83.49
C ALA A 398 75.11 68.96 -83.97
N GLU A 399 75.24 70.15 -83.38
CA GLU A 399 74.79 71.40 -84.03
C GLU A 399 75.46 71.59 -85.41
N ALA A 400 76.57 70.89 -85.66
CA ALA A 400 77.22 70.76 -86.97
C ALA A 400 76.48 69.86 -88.00
N LYS A 401 75.47 69.05 -87.62
CA LYS A 401 74.81 68.07 -88.52
C LYS A 401 73.28 68.18 -88.55
N LYS A 402 72.87 69.27 -89.21
CA LYS A 402 71.54 69.55 -89.79
C LYS A 402 70.70 68.32 -90.20
N ALA A 403 69.42 68.38 -89.80
CA ALA A 403 68.23 68.10 -90.61
C ALA A 403 68.11 66.79 -91.43
N SER A 404 67.21 65.91 -91.00
CA SER A 404 66.08 65.42 -91.84
C SER A 404 64.99 64.81 -90.96
N ALA A 405 63.72 64.92 -91.35
CA ALA A 405 62.58 64.33 -90.63
C ALA A 405 61.84 63.32 -91.51
N ALA A 406 61.15 62.33 -90.90
CA ALA A 406 59.72 62.01 -91.18
C ALA A 406 59.20 60.64 -90.66
N LYS A 407 58.19 60.72 -89.78
CA LYS A 407 56.88 60.01 -89.85
C LYS A 407 56.70 58.55 -89.34
N LEU A 408 55.53 58.36 -88.72
CA LEU A 408 54.97 57.25 -87.92
C LEU A 408 54.54 55.99 -88.72
N ALA A 409 54.41 54.82 -88.04
CA ALA A 409 53.10 54.14 -87.78
C ALA A 409 53.14 52.83 -86.93
N ALA A 410 52.27 52.77 -85.91
CA ALA A 410 51.49 51.66 -85.29
C ALA A 410 51.98 50.18 -85.20
N THR A 411 51.75 49.51 -84.04
CA THR A 411 50.74 48.41 -83.88
C THR A 411 50.46 47.98 -82.42
N ASN A 412 49.35 47.23 -82.25
CA ASN A 412 48.50 46.90 -81.07
C ASN A 412 49.11 46.14 -79.85
N GLU A 413 48.28 46.01 -78.80
CA GLU A 413 48.56 45.35 -77.50
C GLU A 413 47.61 44.14 -77.16
N ALA A 414 47.54 43.72 -75.89
CA ALA A 414 47.30 42.33 -75.43
C ALA A 414 45.85 41.98 -74.90
N PRO A 415 45.54 40.71 -74.52
CA PRO A 415 44.16 40.20 -74.28
C PRO A 415 43.86 39.61 -72.87
N GLN A 416 42.63 39.03 -72.73
CA GLN A 416 42.11 38.02 -71.76
C GLN A 416 41.52 38.42 -70.37
N GLN A 417 40.27 37.95 -70.12
CA GLN A 417 39.67 37.32 -68.91
C GLN A 417 38.11 37.25 -69.06
N PRO A 418 37.30 36.60 -68.19
CA PRO A 418 37.38 35.23 -67.64
C PRO A 418 36.00 34.46 -67.57
N ASP A 419 35.98 33.32 -66.83
CA ASP A 419 34.91 32.81 -65.93
C ASP A 419 33.66 31.95 -66.30
N THR A 420 33.65 30.75 -65.70
CA THR A 420 32.57 30.02 -64.94
C THR A 420 31.57 29.01 -65.59
N PRO A 421 31.04 28.00 -64.80
CA PRO A 421 30.41 26.76 -65.32
C PRO A 421 29.09 26.28 -64.62
N THR A 422 28.58 25.08 -64.96
CA THR A 422 27.56 24.25 -64.24
C THR A 422 27.40 22.85 -64.92
N PRO A 423 26.49 21.90 -64.56
CA PRO A 423 26.24 21.15 -63.30
C PRO A 423 26.27 19.58 -63.50
N GLY A 424 25.89 18.74 -62.50
CA GLY A 424 25.63 17.29 -62.71
C GLY A 424 25.38 16.40 -61.46
N SER A 425 24.50 15.37 -61.54
CA SER A 425 23.88 14.60 -60.42
C SER A 425 23.95 13.05 -60.54
N ALA A 426 23.63 12.25 -59.47
CA ALA A 426 22.85 10.95 -59.48
C ALA A 426 22.93 10.05 -58.19
N GLN A 427 21.96 9.11 -57.99
CA GLN A 427 21.75 8.10 -56.88
C GLN A 427 20.91 6.86 -57.38
N PRO A 428 20.89 5.62 -56.79
CA PRO A 428 20.13 5.19 -55.56
C PRO A 428 20.89 4.10 -54.70
N THR A 429 20.42 3.16 -53.82
CA THR A 429 19.14 2.44 -53.44
C THR A 429 18.98 2.28 -51.88
N GLY A 430 18.35 1.31 -51.15
CA GLY A 430 17.97 -0.13 -51.30
C GLY A 430 16.87 -0.67 -50.31
N ARG A 431 16.93 -1.93 -49.80
CA ARG A 431 15.89 -2.69 -48.99
C ARG A 431 16.52 -3.67 -47.93
N ILE A 432 15.89 -4.52 -47.08
CA ILE A 432 14.58 -5.26 -46.96
C ILE A 432 14.20 -5.59 -45.46
N ALA A 433 13.12 -6.35 -45.15
CA ALA A 433 12.66 -6.73 -43.76
C ALA A 433 11.72 -8.01 -43.67
N MET A 434 11.52 -8.63 -42.48
CA MET A 434 10.57 -9.77 -42.20
C MET A 434 10.12 -9.97 -40.69
N VAL A 435 9.48 -11.11 -40.30
CA VAL A 435 8.15 -11.25 -39.59
C VAL A 435 8.07 -12.22 -38.35
N THR A 436 6.91 -12.34 -37.64
CA THR A 436 6.57 -13.07 -36.35
C THR A 436 5.95 -14.50 -36.45
N PRO A 437 5.82 -15.30 -35.34
CA PRO A 437 4.50 -15.71 -34.76
C PRO A 437 4.47 -16.08 -33.22
N THR A 438 3.40 -16.74 -32.70
CA THR A 438 3.03 -17.12 -31.28
C THR A 438 2.36 -18.54 -31.21
N PRO A 439 1.68 -19.12 -30.15
CA PRO A 439 1.22 -18.69 -28.78
C PRO A 439 1.26 -19.74 -27.60
N GLU A 440 0.55 -19.46 -26.47
CA GLU A 440 -0.17 -20.25 -25.39
C GLU A 440 0.13 -21.74 -24.98
N PRO A 441 -0.37 -22.32 -23.82
CA PRO A 441 -1.27 -21.79 -22.74
C PRO A 441 -0.89 -22.09 -21.24
N GLN A 442 -1.74 -21.66 -20.28
CA GLN A 442 -2.20 -22.32 -19.01
C GLN A 442 -2.03 -21.63 -17.62
N ALA A 443 -2.99 -21.98 -16.75
CA ALA A 443 -2.99 -22.02 -15.27
C ALA A 443 -3.34 -20.75 -14.44
N SER A 444 -4.44 -20.85 -13.67
CA SER A 444 -4.95 -19.86 -12.71
C SER A 444 -4.44 -20.09 -11.27
N ARG A 445 -4.17 -19.02 -10.49
CA ARG A 445 -3.98 -19.09 -9.02
C ARG A 445 -4.08 -17.71 -8.34
N ALA A 446 -4.70 -17.70 -7.16
CA ALA A 446 -4.63 -16.74 -6.04
C ALA A 446 -4.67 -15.22 -6.32
N ILE A 447 -5.58 -14.50 -5.63
CA ILE A 447 -5.54 -13.03 -5.52
C ILE A 447 -4.31 -12.63 -4.68
N PRO A 448 -3.34 -11.85 -5.21
CA PRO A 448 -2.19 -11.39 -4.43
C PRO A 448 -2.54 -10.19 -3.55
N SER A 449 -1.82 -10.04 -2.43
CA SER A 449 -1.85 -8.85 -1.56
C SER A 449 -1.39 -7.54 -2.24
N ASP A 450 -0.89 -7.63 -3.47
CA ASP A 450 -0.43 -6.51 -4.30
C ASP A 450 -1.52 -5.84 -5.15
N LEU A 451 -2.74 -6.38 -5.23
CA LEU A 451 -3.77 -5.89 -6.17
C LEU A 451 -4.04 -4.37 -6.13
N PRO A 452 -4.18 -3.70 -4.95
CA PRO A 452 -4.35 -2.24 -4.89
C PRO A 452 -3.13 -1.45 -5.37
N ARG A 453 -1.93 -2.03 -5.26
CA ARG A 453 -0.65 -1.44 -5.68
C ARG A 453 -0.48 -1.55 -7.20
N LEU A 454 -0.77 -2.73 -7.76
CA LEU A 454 -0.73 -3.00 -9.20
C LEU A 454 -1.73 -2.11 -9.96
N LEU A 455 -2.98 -2.04 -9.50
CA LEU A 455 -4.01 -1.18 -10.11
C LEU A 455 -3.64 0.31 -10.03
N GLN A 456 -2.98 0.77 -8.95
CA GLN A 456 -2.48 2.13 -8.87
C GLN A 456 -1.27 2.43 -9.76
N ALA A 457 -0.36 1.47 -9.94
CA ALA A 457 0.73 1.58 -10.90
C ALA A 457 0.17 1.69 -12.33
N GLU A 458 -0.84 0.90 -12.65
CA GLU A 458 -1.43 0.86 -13.98
C GLU A 458 -2.28 2.10 -14.29
N LEU A 459 -3.05 2.58 -13.33
CA LEU A 459 -3.73 3.88 -13.41
C LEU A 459 -2.74 5.06 -13.57
N LYS A 460 -1.51 4.94 -13.06
CA LYS A 460 -0.43 5.90 -13.31
C LYS A 460 0.15 5.74 -14.73
N ARG A 461 0.32 4.53 -15.24
CA ARG A 461 0.76 4.26 -16.64
C ARG A 461 -0.19 4.88 -17.67
N VAL A 462 -1.50 4.74 -17.49
CA VAL A 462 -2.50 5.37 -18.39
C VAL A 462 -2.72 6.87 -18.12
N GLY A 463 -1.93 7.47 -17.21
CA GLY A 463 -1.94 8.91 -16.90
C GLY A 463 -3.08 9.39 -15.98
N CYS A 464 -3.89 8.48 -15.44
CA CYS A 464 -5.08 8.83 -14.64
C CYS A 464 -4.81 8.98 -13.13
N LYS A 465 -3.63 8.56 -12.64
CA LYS A 465 -3.15 8.81 -11.27
C LYS A 465 -1.86 9.65 -11.29
N THR A 466 -1.85 10.72 -10.50
CA THR A 466 -0.65 11.52 -10.17
C THR A 466 -0.09 11.13 -8.80
N GLY A 467 1.17 11.49 -8.51
CA GLY A 467 1.83 11.16 -7.24
C GLY A 467 2.37 9.72 -7.16
N GLU A 468 2.54 9.22 -5.94
CA GLU A 468 3.15 7.92 -5.64
C GLU A 468 2.15 6.76 -5.62
N VAL A 469 2.66 5.53 -5.74
CA VAL A 469 1.88 4.29 -5.77
C VAL A 469 2.03 3.60 -4.41
N GLY A 470 0.96 3.59 -3.62
CA GLY A 470 0.92 2.96 -2.31
C GLY A 470 0.26 1.58 -2.32
N ASN A 471 0.32 0.89 -1.18
CA ASN A 471 -0.26 -0.45 -1.01
C ASN A 471 -1.76 -0.41 -0.68
N GLU A 472 -2.30 0.75 -0.30
CA GLU A 472 -3.68 0.94 0.15
C GLU A 472 -4.59 1.52 -0.95
N TRP A 473 -5.84 1.08 -1.01
CA TRP A 473 -6.86 1.63 -1.92
C TRP A 473 -7.51 2.92 -1.39
N ASN A 474 -6.69 3.97 -1.26
CA ASN A 474 -7.10 5.26 -0.69
C ASN A 474 -7.89 6.15 -1.67
N ASP A 475 -8.41 7.29 -1.18
CA ASP A 475 -9.23 8.20 -1.99
C ASP A 475 -8.55 8.80 -3.23
N GLN A 476 -7.21 8.86 -3.27
CA GLN A 476 -6.51 9.26 -4.48
C GLN A 476 -6.59 8.17 -5.56
N ALA A 477 -6.51 6.89 -5.16
CA ALA A 477 -6.73 5.75 -6.04
C ALA A 477 -8.19 5.68 -6.53
N ARG A 478 -9.16 5.87 -5.63
CA ARG A 478 -10.60 5.92 -5.98
C ARG A 478 -10.90 7.02 -7.00
N ARG A 479 -10.33 8.22 -6.83
CA ARG A 479 -10.45 9.32 -7.80
C ARG A 479 -9.78 9.01 -9.14
N ALA A 480 -8.62 8.36 -9.14
CA ALA A 480 -7.93 7.97 -10.38
C ALA A 480 -8.73 6.95 -11.20
N LEU A 481 -9.34 5.93 -10.55
CA LEU A 481 -10.21 4.98 -11.24
C LEU A 481 -11.51 5.62 -11.72
N SER A 482 -12.06 6.59 -10.97
CA SER A 482 -13.21 7.40 -11.39
C SER A 482 -12.90 8.24 -12.64
N LEU A 483 -11.71 8.87 -12.69
CA LEU A 483 -11.25 9.61 -13.86
C LEU A 483 -11.02 8.69 -15.06
N PHE A 484 -10.41 7.51 -14.84
CA PHE A 484 -10.28 6.48 -15.87
C PHE A 484 -11.65 6.07 -16.43
N ASN A 485 -12.63 5.74 -15.59
CA ASN A 485 -14.00 5.43 -16.02
C ASN A 485 -14.59 6.55 -16.90
N GLN A 486 -14.43 7.81 -16.49
CA GLN A 486 -14.94 8.96 -17.25
C GLN A 486 -14.27 9.10 -18.64
N LYS A 487 -12.97 8.79 -18.76
CA LYS A 487 -12.22 8.95 -20.03
C LYS A 487 -12.23 7.70 -20.92
N ALA A 488 -12.33 6.51 -20.34
CA ALA A 488 -12.37 5.22 -21.04
C ALA A 488 -13.80 4.75 -21.39
N GLY A 489 -14.84 5.38 -20.82
CA GLY A 489 -16.24 4.97 -20.98
C GLY A 489 -16.66 3.75 -20.16
N THR A 490 -15.86 3.34 -19.17
CA THR A 490 -16.09 2.13 -18.37
C THR A 490 -16.90 2.40 -17.09
N LYS A 491 -17.44 1.33 -16.50
CA LYS A 491 -18.27 1.36 -15.28
C LYS A 491 -17.72 0.43 -14.18
N LEU A 492 -16.44 0.57 -13.87
CA LEU A 492 -15.76 -0.19 -12.82
C LEU A 492 -16.13 0.38 -11.43
N ASP A 493 -16.32 -0.45 -10.41
CA ASP A 493 -16.57 0.06 -9.04
C ASP A 493 -15.31 0.73 -8.49
N THR A 494 -15.41 2.01 -8.14
CA THR A 494 -14.27 2.80 -7.66
C THR A 494 -13.95 2.57 -6.19
N ARG A 495 -14.82 1.90 -5.44
CA ARG A 495 -14.68 1.69 -3.99
C ARG A 495 -13.71 0.57 -3.62
N LEU A 496 -13.46 -0.36 -4.54
CA LEU A 496 -12.67 -1.58 -4.36
C LEU A 496 -11.56 -1.65 -5.42
N ALA A 497 -10.45 -2.32 -5.11
CA ALA A 497 -9.49 -2.77 -6.11
C ALA A 497 -9.89 -4.18 -6.57
N SER A 498 -10.42 -4.33 -7.79
CA SER A 498 -10.77 -5.64 -8.37
C SER A 498 -9.82 -6.02 -9.51
N LEU A 499 -9.78 -7.31 -9.84
CA LEU A 499 -9.03 -7.82 -10.99
C LEU A 499 -9.63 -7.31 -12.31
N ASP A 500 -10.96 -7.30 -12.44
CA ASP A 500 -11.66 -6.73 -13.61
C ASP A 500 -11.27 -5.26 -13.85
N ALA A 501 -11.00 -4.50 -12.78
CA ALA A 501 -10.53 -3.12 -12.89
C ALA A 501 -9.04 -3.03 -13.29
N LEU A 502 -8.20 -3.99 -12.89
CA LEU A 502 -6.81 -4.08 -13.36
C LEU A 502 -6.77 -4.42 -14.85
N ASP A 503 -7.47 -5.49 -15.26
CA ASP A 503 -7.49 -5.99 -16.63
C ASP A 503 -8.07 -4.95 -17.61
N ALA A 504 -9.14 -4.24 -17.21
CA ALA A 504 -9.74 -3.19 -18.02
C ALA A 504 -8.84 -1.96 -18.23
N VAL A 505 -7.91 -1.68 -17.31
CA VAL A 505 -6.90 -0.61 -17.46
C VAL A 505 -5.70 -1.13 -18.24
N GLN A 506 -5.24 -2.37 -17.99
CA GLN A 506 -4.16 -3.02 -18.75
C GLN A 506 -4.48 -3.15 -20.24
N ALA A 507 -5.75 -3.42 -20.59
CA ALA A 507 -6.24 -3.46 -21.96
C ALA A 507 -6.10 -2.11 -22.74
N LYS A 508 -5.65 -1.02 -22.10
CA LYS A 508 -5.41 0.27 -22.76
C LYS A 508 -3.91 0.45 -23.06
N ALA A 509 -3.53 0.15 -24.31
CA ALA A 509 -2.14 0.20 -24.78
C ALA A 509 -1.44 1.58 -24.71
N GLY A 510 -2.16 2.66 -24.38
CA GLY A 510 -1.61 4.02 -24.29
C GLY A 510 -2.28 4.87 -23.20
N ARG A 511 -1.83 6.12 -23.08
CA ARG A 511 -2.35 7.10 -22.12
C ARG A 511 -3.82 7.41 -22.39
N VAL A 512 -4.66 7.31 -21.37
CA VAL A 512 -6.12 7.53 -21.43
C VAL A 512 -6.52 8.89 -20.85
N CYS A 513 -5.85 9.33 -19.79
CA CYS A 513 -6.10 10.64 -19.19
C CYS A 513 -5.07 11.67 -19.73
N PRO A 514 -5.52 12.84 -20.22
CA PRO A 514 -4.64 13.83 -20.83
C PRO A 514 -3.66 14.43 -19.81
N LEU A 515 -2.51 14.91 -20.31
CA LEU A 515 -1.51 15.60 -19.50
C LEU A 515 -2.01 17.01 -19.15
N GLU A 516 -2.27 17.26 -17.86
CA GLU A 516 -2.57 18.61 -17.36
C GLU A 516 -1.26 19.42 -17.30
N CYS A 517 -1.26 20.59 -17.95
CA CYS A 517 -0.11 21.50 -18.03
C CYS A 517 -0.43 22.84 -17.37
N ASP A 518 0.58 23.49 -16.81
CA ASP A 518 0.47 24.83 -16.22
C ASP A 518 0.00 25.90 -17.20
N ARG A 519 -0.61 26.97 -16.66
CA ARG A 519 -1.15 28.08 -17.46
C ARG A 519 -0.07 28.70 -18.35
N GLY A 520 -0.32 28.70 -19.66
CA GLY A 520 0.64 29.16 -20.67
C GLY A 520 1.49 28.05 -21.28
N PHE A 521 1.21 26.78 -20.96
CA PHE A 521 1.80 25.61 -21.60
C PHE A 521 0.68 24.70 -22.17
N ARG A 522 0.99 23.96 -23.24
CA ARG A 522 0.11 22.94 -23.84
C ARG A 522 0.86 21.61 -23.90
N ALA A 523 0.14 20.50 -23.75
CA ALA A 523 0.74 19.18 -23.95
C ALA A 523 1.15 18.98 -25.42
N SER A 524 2.37 18.48 -25.65
CA SER A 524 2.90 18.12 -26.96
C SER A 524 3.72 16.84 -26.82
N GLY A 525 3.11 15.70 -27.15
CA GLY A 525 3.64 14.40 -26.72
C GLY A 525 3.56 14.29 -25.20
N GLU A 526 4.68 13.93 -24.57
CA GLU A 526 4.76 13.79 -23.10
C GLU A 526 5.25 15.05 -22.37
N VAL A 527 5.46 16.17 -23.09
CA VAL A 527 6.04 17.40 -22.53
C VAL A 527 5.07 18.57 -22.63
N CYS A 528 4.97 19.37 -21.57
CA CYS A 528 4.27 20.65 -21.57
C CYS A 528 5.13 21.72 -22.26
N VAL A 529 4.78 22.10 -23.50
CA VAL A 529 5.50 23.13 -24.27
C VAL A 529 4.83 24.49 -24.13
N LYS A 530 5.62 25.56 -24.01
CA LYS A 530 5.11 26.92 -23.80
C LYS A 530 4.29 27.39 -25.01
N ILE A 531 3.14 28.01 -24.75
CA ILE A 531 2.26 28.58 -25.79
C ILE A 531 2.84 29.93 -26.23
N THR A 532 3.55 29.93 -27.34
CA THR A 532 4.00 31.14 -28.04
C THR A 532 2.93 31.59 -29.04
N CYS A 533 2.37 32.78 -28.84
CA CYS A 533 1.46 33.41 -29.79
C CYS A 533 2.22 34.15 -30.90
N GLU A 534 1.62 34.23 -32.09
CA GLU A 534 2.16 34.98 -33.22
C GLU A 534 2.10 36.51 -33.01
N ALA A 535 2.85 37.25 -33.83
CA ALA A 535 2.93 38.72 -33.73
C ALA A 535 1.54 39.38 -33.82
N GLY A 536 1.21 40.21 -32.83
CA GLY A 536 -0.12 40.85 -32.71
C GLY A 536 -1.14 40.08 -31.87
N TYR A 537 -0.82 38.87 -31.41
CA TYR A 537 -1.68 38.05 -30.54
C TYR A 537 -1.11 37.96 -29.12
N VAL A 538 -1.99 37.84 -28.13
CA VAL A 538 -1.67 37.71 -26.70
C VAL A 538 -2.40 36.51 -26.11
N LEU A 539 -1.81 35.87 -25.10
CA LEU A 539 -2.44 34.71 -24.46
C LEU A 539 -3.61 35.16 -23.57
N SER A 540 -4.81 34.64 -23.83
CA SER A 540 -5.98 34.85 -22.98
C SER A 540 -5.93 34.01 -21.70
N ALA A 541 -6.74 34.38 -20.70
CA ALA A 541 -6.87 33.62 -19.45
C ALA A 541 -7.39 32.17 -19.67
N GLY A 542 -8.02 31.88 -20.81
CA GLY A 542 -8.45 30.54 -21.22
C GLY A 542 -7.40 29.74 -21.99
N GLY A 543 -6.15 30.22 -22.12
CA GLY A 543 -5.06 29.52 -22.80
C GLY A 543 -5.01 29.66 -24.32
N SER A 544 -5.99 30.32 -24.94
CA SER A 544 -6.02 30.61 -26.39
C SER A 544 -5.33 31.92 -26.73
N CYS A 545 -4.58 31.98 -27.84
CA CYS A 545 -4.03 33.21 -28.38
C CYS A 545 -5.15 34.06 -29.01
N VAL A 546 -5.35 35.29 -28.52
CA VAL A 546 -6.36 36.24 -29.01
C VAL A 546 -5.68 37.50 -29.54
N LYS A 547 -6.25 38.13 -30.58
CA LYS A 547 -5.68 39.36 -31.16
C LYS A 547 -5.65 40.46 -30.09
N ARG A 548 -4.53 41.18 -29.95
CA ARG A 548 -4.39 42.28 -28.99
C ARG A 548 -5.45 43.35 -29.28
N PRO A 549 -6.34 43.71 -28.32
CA PRO A 549 -7.29 44.81 -28.50
C PRO A 549 -6.56 46.15 -28.63
N GLU A 550 -7.08 47.03 -29.48
CA GLU A 550 -6.65 48.43 -29.50
C GLU A 550 -7.22 49.18 -28.27
N ALA A 551 -6.45 50.12 -27.73
CA ALA A 551 -6.74 50.74 -26.44
C ALA A 551 -7.82 51.84 -26.57
N THR A 552 -9.10 51.46 -26.46
CA THR A 552 -10.20 52.43 -26.34
C THR A 552 -10.15 53.16 -25.00
N ARG A 553 -10.18 54.49 -25.09
CA ARG A 553 -9.97 55.43 -23.99
C ARG A 553 -11.09 55.36 -22.94
N GLU A 554 -10.75 55.14 -21.67
CA GLU A 554 -11.73 54.99 -20.58
C GLU A 554 -12.66 56.21 -20.42
N ARG A 555 -13.94 55.95 -20.12
CA ARG A 555 -14.86 56.88 -19.48
C ARG A 555 -15.29 56.31 -18.13
N ARG A 556 -15.35 57.17 -17.11
CA ARG A 556 -15.66 56.83 -15.72
C ARG A 556 -17.17 56.67 -15.45
N SER A 557 -17.46 55.92 -14.38
CA SER A 557 -18.64 56.04 -13.49
C SER A 557 -19.99 55.45 -13.98
N PRO A 558 -20.91 55.08 -13.07
CA PRO A 558 -20.68 54.56 -11.70
C PRO A 558 -21.66 53.43 -11.26
N SER A 559 -21.42 52.91 -10.04
CA SER A 559 -22.42 52.39 -9.09
C SER A 559 -23.16 51.06 -9.38
N SER A 560 -22.91 50.08 -8.52
CA SER A 560 -23.98 49.46 -7.72
C SER A 560 -23.43 49.00 -6.36
N ALA A 561 -24.28 49.03 -5.33
CA ALA A 561 -24.01 48.50 -3.99
C ALA A 561 -24.49 47.03 -3.90
N SER A 562 -24.25 46.25 -2.84
CA SER A 562 -23.72 46.55 -1.50
C SER A 562 -22.94 45.34 -0.94
N ARG A 563 -22.18 45.56 0.15
CA ARG A 563 -21.73 44.51 1.08
C ARG A 563 -21.71 45.06 2.50
N GLY A 564 -22.59 44.57 3.37
CA GLY A 564 -22.41 44.70 4.82
C GLY A 564 -21.13 43.98 5.26
N LYS A 565 -20.46 44.48 6.29
CA LYS A 565 -19.21 43.87 6.78
C LYS A 565 -19.51 42.88 7.90
N CYS A 566 -19.41 41.60 7.60
CA CYS A 566 -19.36 40.58 8.64
C CYS A 566 -17.94 40.48 9.23
N PHE A 567 -17.84 40.27 10.55
CA PHE A 567 -16.59 39.93 11.24
C PHE A 567 -16.84 38.85 12.29
N VAL A 568 -15.77 38.19 12.74
CA VAL A 568 -15.84 37.05 13.67
C VAL A 568 -15.16 37.42 14.98
N TYR A 569 -15.83 37.18 16.11
CA TYR A 569 -15.25 37.33 17.45
C TYR A 569 -15.57 36.11 18.30
N GLN A 570 -14.56 35.56 18.98
CA GLN A 570 -14.66 34.34 19.80
C GLN A 570 -15.40 33.17 19.11
N GLY A 571 -15.13 32.97 17.82
CA GLY A 571 -15.71 31.87 17.02
C GLY A 571 -17.13 32.10 16.50
N THR A 572 -17.79 33.21 16.86
CA THR A 572 -19.13 33.56 16.39
C THR A 572 -19.06 34.70 15.36
N SER A 573 -19.79 34.55 14.25
CA SER A 573 -19.86 35.53 13.16
C SER A 573 -20.99 36.53 13.39
N PHE A 574 -20.69 37.82 13.26
CA PHE A 574 -21.64 38.92 13.33
C PHE A 574 -21.58 39.74 12.04
N CYS A 575 -22.72 40.29 11.61
CA CYS A 575 -22.87 41.17 10.46
C CYS A 575 -23.74 42.37 10.85
N GLU A 576 -23.50 43.52 10.23
CA GLU A 576 -24.47 44.63 10.13
C GLU A 576 -25.57 44.28 9.12
#